data_AF-A0A968NV98-F1
#
_entry.id   AF-A0A968NV98-F1
#
_cell.length_a   1.000
_cell.length_b   1.000
_cell.length_c   1.000
_cell.angle_alpha   90.00
_cell.angle_beta   90.00
_cell.angle_gamma   90.00
#
_symmetry.space_group_name_H-M   'P 1'
#
loop_
_entity.id
_entity.type
_entity.pdbx_description
1 polymer ?
#
loop_
_entity_poly.entity_id
_entity_poly.type
_entity_poly.pdbx_seq_one_letter_code
_entity_poly.pdbx_strand_id
1 'polypeptide(L)' 'MPAHTAYVRSLIEQGHQAKSGYWGERGGGMLLFWADSLQQAEAIVLKDPLIQNGCVQYELHEWRIVIE' A
#
# COMPACT_ATOMS: atom_id res chain seq x y z
N MET A 1 -10.77 -4.11 6.56
CA MET A 1 -11.39 -5.14 5.69
C MET A 1 -10.49 -6.37 5.64
N PRO A 2 -11.01 -7.59 5.85
CA PRO A 2 -10.20 -8.81 5.93
C PRO A 2 -9.31 -9.07 4.70
N ALA A 3 -9.84 -8.87 3.50
CA ALA A 3 -9.10 -9.08 2.25
C ALA A 3 -7.90 -8.13 2.11
N HIS A 4 -8.09 -6.83 2.38
CA HIS A 4 -7.00 -5.86 2.38
C HIS A 4 -5.91 -6.21 3.41
N THR A 5 -6.30 -6.55 4.64
CA THR A 5 -5.31 -6.94 5.67
C THR A 5 -4.55 -8.21 5.32
N ALA A 6 -5.19 -9.17 4.63
CA ALA A 6 -4.51 -10.37 4.12
C ALA A 6 -3.53 -10.01 2.98
N TYR A 7 -3.94 -9.09 2.09
CA TYR A 7 -3.09 -8.60 1.01
C TYR A 7 -1.83 -7.92 1.56
N VAL A 8 -1.97 -7.00 2.51
CA VAL A 8 -0.83 -6.32 3.15
C VAL A 8 0.11 -7.32 3.84
N ARG A 9 -0.42 -8.36 4.50
CA ARG A 9 0.41 -9.44 5.07
C ARG A 9 1.20 -10.18 4.00
N SER A 10 0.59 -10.49 2.86
CA SER A 10 1.29 -11.14 1.75
C SER A 10 2.43 -10.28 1.18
N LEU A 11 2.28 -8.94 1.18
CA LEU A 11 3.35 -8.03 0.78
C LEU A 11 4.54 -8.08 1.76
N ILE A 12 4.25 -8.19 3.07
CA ILE A 12 5.29 -8.36 4.10
C ILE A 12 6.03 -9.69 3.87
N GLU A 13 5.31 -10.78 3.62
CA GLU A 13 5.88 -12.10 3.34
C GLU A 13 6.74 -12.12 2.06
N GLN A 14 6.38 -11.29 1.07
CA GLN A 14 7.13 -11.10 -0.17
C GLN A 14 8.34 -10.16 -0.03
N GLY A 15 8.59 -9.59 1.16
CA GLY A 15 9.74 -8.73 1.43
C GLY A 15 9.53 -7.25 1.11
N HIS A 16 8.33 -6.81 0.74
CA HIS A 16 8.03 -5.41 0.45
C HIS A 16 7.98 -4.50 1.70
N GLN A 17 8.23 -5.05 2.90
CA GLN A 17 8.17 -4.36 4.21
C GLN A 17 6.92 -3.47 4.40
N ALA A 18 5.76 -3.96 3.94
CA ALA A 18 4.56 -3.16 3.89
C ALA A 18 4.07 -2.72 5.29
N LYS A 19 3.68 -1.46 5.42
CA LYS A 19 3.08 -0.86 6.62
C LYS A 19 1.80 -0.14 6.22
N SER A 20 0.67 -0.53 6.81
CA SER A 20 -0.63 0.08 6.56
C SER A 20 -1.17 0.75 7.82
N GLY A 21 -1.72 1.95 7.68
CA GLY A 21 -2.33 2.70 8.78
C GLY A 21 -3.50 3.57 8.30
N TYR A 22 -4.35 3.98 9.24
CA TYR A 22 -5.46 4.91 9.00
C TYR A 22 -5.14 6.31 9.54
N TRP A 23 -5.74 7.34 8.96
CA TRP A 23 -5.63 8.70 9.49
C TRP A 23 -6.41 8.82 10.81
N GLY A 24 -5.79 9.42 11.82
CA GLY A 24 -6.39 9.58 13.16
C GLY A 24 -7.68 10.41 13.16
N GLU A 25 -7.83 11.32 12.20
CA GLU A 25 -8.99 12.20 12.05
C GLU A 25 -10.19 11.54 11.35
N ARG A 26 -10.09 10.24 11.06
CA ARG A 26 -11.07 9.39 10.35
C ARG A 26 -11.22 9.76 8.87
N GLY A 27 -11.20 8.71 8.03
CA GLY A 27 -11.33 8.79 6.58
C GLY A 27 -9.97 8.68 5.89
N GLY A 28 -9.78 7.66 5.06
CA GLY A 28 -8.53 7.38 4.35
C GLY A 28 -7.45 6.66 5.18
N GLY A 29 -6.30 6.46 4.56
CA GLY A 29 -5.13 5.85 5.17
C GLY A 29 -3.90 5.95 4.29
N MET A 30 -2.83 5.28 4.72
CA MET A 30 -1.56 5.23 4.01
C MET A 30 -1.05 3.79 4.01
N LEU A 31 -0.52 3.38 2.86
CA LEU A 31 0.21 2.14 2.68
C LEU A 31 1.63 2.49 2.20
N LEU A 32 2.62 2.17 3.03
CA LEU A 32 4.03 2.29 2.70
C LEU A 32 4.57 0.92 2.38
N PHE A 33 5.35 0.79 1.32
CA PHE A 33 5.98 -0.47 0.93
C PHE A 33 7.16 -0.19 0.00
N TRP A 34 8.09 -1.14 -0.06
CA TRP A 34 9.24 -1.10 -0.98
C TRP A 34 8.88 -1.74 -2.31
N ALA A 35 9.36 -1.13 -3.38
CA ALA A 35 9.29 -1.65 -4.73
C ALA A 35 10.58 -1.30 -5.48
N ASP A 36 10.98 -2.17 -6.40
CA ASP A 36 12.17 -2.02 -7.24
C ASP A 36 12.01 -0.92 -8.30
N SER A 37 10.75 -0.56 -8.61
CA SER A 37 10.42 0.50 -9.57
C SER A 37 9.01 1.04 -9.35
N LEU A 38 8.73 2.23 -9.90
CA LEU A 38 7.38 2.80 -9.89
C LEU A 38 6.36 1.89 -10.60
N GLN A 39 6.79 1.16 -11.64
CA GLN A 39 5.93 0.22 -12.37
C GLN A 39 5.56 -0.99 -11.50
N GLN A 40 6.51 -1.53 -10.72
CA GLN A 40 6.22 -2.57 -9.75
C GLN A 40 5.30 -2.05 -8.65
N ALA A 41 5.54 -0.81 -8.18
CA ALA A 41 4.69 -0.17 -7.19
C ALA A 41 3.25 -0.02 -7.67
N GLU A 42 3.05 0.45 -8.90
CA GLU A 42 1.73 0.55 -9.52
C GLU A 42 1.04 -0.82 -9.63
N ALA A 43 1.78 -1.85 -10.08
CA ALA A 43 1.26 -3.21 -10.16
C ALA A 43 0.86 -3.79 -8.78
N ILE A 44 1.56 -3.41 -7.71
CA ILE A 44 1.21 -3.76 -6.33
C ILE A 44 -0.06 -3.02 -5.91
N VAL A 45 -0.19 -1.72 -6.19
CA VAL A 45 -1.39 -0.97 -5.80
C VAL A 45 -2.64 -1.48 -6.53
N LEU A 46 -2.54 -1.77 -7.83
CA LEU A 46 -3.67 -2.26 -8.64
C LEU A 46 -4.18 -3.65 -8.21
N LYS A 47 -3.40 -4.39 -7.43
CA LYS A 47 -3.79 -5.69 -6.85
C LYS A 47 -4.43 -5.57 -5.47
N ASP A 48 -4.43 -4.39 -4.85
CA ASP A 48 -5.06 -4.20 -3.54
C ASP A 48 -6.59 -4.38 -3.67
N PRO A 49 -7.23 -5.23 -2.85
CA PRO A 49 -8.68 -5.41 -2.86
C PRO A 49 -9.48 -4.12 -2.71
N LEU A 50 -8.98 -3.10 -2.00
CA LEU A 50 -9.67 -1.81 -1.90
C LEU A 50 -9.74 -1.08 -3.24
N ILE A 51 -8.69 -1.21 -4.04
CA ILE A 51 -8.57 -0.58 -5.36
C ILE A 51 -9.41 -1.34 -6.38
N GLN A 52 -9.26 -2.67 -6.41
CA GLN A 52 -10.02 -3.53 -7.33
C GLN A 52 -11.53 -3.40 -7.15
N ASN A 53 -12.00 -3.20 -5.92
CA ASN A 53 -13.42 -3.04 -5.62
C ASN A 53 -13.88 -1.57 -5.63
N GLY A 54 -13.04 -0.62 -6.09
CA GLY A 54 -13.39 0.80 -6.18
C GLY A 54 -13.76 1.43 -4.83
N CYS A 55 -13.26 0.88 -3.73
CA CYS A 55 -13.61 1.33 -2.37
C CYS A 55 -12.87 2.60 -1.96
N VAL A 56 -11.77 2.94 -2.65
CA VAL A 56 -10.94 4.10 -2.35
C VAL A 56 -10.44 4.75 -3.64
N GLN A 57 -10.17 6.05 -3.56
CA GLN A 57 -9.28 6.74 -4.49
C GLN A 57 -7.86 6.70 -3.92
N TYR A 58 -6.85 6.62 -4.78
CA TYR A 58 -5.46 6.57 -4.35
C TYR A 58 -4.58 7.52 -5.16
N GLU A 59 -3.48 7.91 -4.54
CA GLU A 59 -2.34 8.52 -5.19
C GLU A 59 -1.11 7.67 -4.89
N LEU A 60 -0.20 7.56 -5.86
CA LEU A 60 1.05 6.83 -5.73
C LEU A 60 2.22 7.78 -5.87
N HIS A 61 3.09 7.81 -4.85
CA HIS A 61 4.26 8.68 -4.80
C HIS A 61 5.50 7.86 -4.44
N GLU A 62 6.62 8.13 -5.10
CA GLU A 62 7.93 7.59 -4.71
C GLU A 62 8.45 8.36 -3.49
N TRP A 63 8.61 7.68 -2.36
CA TRP A 63 9.26 8.29 -1.20
C TRP A 63 10.76 7.99 -1.20
N ARG A 64 11.56 9.03 -1.39
CA ARG A 64 13.02 8.98 -1.24
C ARG A 64 13.42 9.22 0.22
N ILE A 65 13.86 8.15 0.88
CA ILE A 65 14.37 8.21 2.25
C ILE A 65 15.75 8.87 2.21
N VAL A 66 15.91 9.95 2.98
CA VAL A 66 17.19 10.66 3.11
C VAL A 66 17.93 10.21 4.38
N ILE A 67 17.19 9.84 5.43
CA ILE A 67 17.69 9.39 6.75
C ILE A 67 16.67 8.37 7.31
N GLU A 68 17.15 7.31 7.97
CA GLU A 68 16.37 6.26 8.65
C GLU A 68 16.65 6.22 10.16
#